data_AF-V5C0W1-F1
#
_entry.id   AF-V5C0W1-F1
#
_cell.length_a   1.000
_cell.length_b   1.000
_cell.length_c   1.000
_cell.angle_alpha   90.00
_cell.angle_beta   90.00
_cell.angle_gamma   90.00
#
_symmetry.space_group_name_H-M   'P 1'
#
loop_
_entity.id
_entity.type
_entity.pdbx_description
1 polymer ?
#
loop_
_entity_poly.entity_id
_entity_poly.type
_entity_poly.pdbx_seq_one_letter_code
_entity_poly.pdbx_strand_id
1 'polypeptide(L)'
;MHAWSKKQKHPIKERVRLTAQADCSIFVGIGRSKRIRRKLGLRCQQKRKFNATTHSKHTLPVAPNLLARDFTVPAPNQAWVSDITYIPTAEGWLFLVGLPSVVLGRD
;
A
#
# COMPACT_ATOMS: atom_id res chain seq x y z
N MET A 1 -0.86 -24.60 -25.30
CA MET A 1 -1.40 -25.66 -24.43
C MET A 1 -0.77 -25.50 -23.05
N HIS A 2 -1.49 -24.87 -22.12
CA HIS A 2 -2.00 -25.47 -20.86
C HIS A 2 -0.94 -25.90 -19.84
N ALA A 3 -0.71 -25.07 -18.81
CA ALA A 3 -0.61 -25.52 -17.41
C ALA A 3 -0.44 -24.30 -16.45
N TRP A 4 -1.54 -23.80 -15.87
CA TRP A 4 -1.49 -22.96 -14.68
C TRP A 4 -1.70 -23.86 -13.46
N SER A 5 -0.78 -23.77 -12.50
CA SER A 5 -0.74 -24.61 -11.30
C SER A 5 -2.00 -24.42 -10.43
N LYS A 6 -2.64 -25.54 -10.06
CA LYS A 6 -3.83 -25.56 -9.21
C LYS A 6 -3.48 -25.03 -7.81
N LYS A 7 -3.98 -23.84 -7.45
CA LYS A 7 -4.04 -23.38 -6.06
C LYS A 7 -4.86 -24.37 -5.22
N GLN A 8 -4.21 -24.94 -4.20
CA GLN A 8 -4.88 -25.67 -3.12
C GLN A 8 -5.90 -24.75 -2.43
N LYS A 9 -7.18 -25.13 -2.48
CA LYS A 9 -8.23 -24.49 -1.66
C LYS A 9 -8.10 -25.03 -0.24
N HIS A 10 -7.54 -24.24 0.67
CA HIS A 10 -7.65 -24.50 2.10
C HIS A 10 -9.10 -24.21 2.56
N PRO A 11 -9.71 -25.05 3.42
CA PRO A 11 -11.07 -24.83 3.90
C PRO A 11 -11.11 -23.60 4.82
N ILE A 12 -11.76 -22.54 4.34
CA ILE A 12 -12.00 -21.29 5.06
C ILE A 12 -13.03 -21.56 6.18
N LYS A 13 -12.55 -21.98 7.36
CA LYS A 13 -13.24 -21.70 8.63
C LYS A 13 -12.39 -20.66 9.37
N GLU A 14 -12.53 -19.43 8.90
CA GLU A 14 -11.80 -18.24 9.33
C GLU A 14 -12.09 -17.93 10.82
N ARG A 15 -11.19 -18.36 11.72
CA ARG A 15 -11.18 -17.91 13.11
C ARG A 15 -10.74 -16.46 13.14
N VAL A 16 -11.69 -15.54 13.31
CA VAL A 16 -11.46 -14.11 13.41
C VAL A 16 -10.50 -13.80 14.57
N ARG A 17 -9.30 -13.30 14.26
CA ARG A 17 -8.38 -12.71 15.24
C ARG A 17 -8.97 -11.39 15.72
N LEU A 18 -9.22 -11.28 17.02
CA LEU A 18 -9.43 -9.99 17.68
C LEU A 18 -8.07 -9.53 18.20
N THR A 19 -7.48 -8.51 17.60
CA THR A 19 -6.36 -7.80 18.22
C THR A 19 -6.95 -6.73 19.16
N ALA A 20 -7.14 -7.12 20.42
CA ALA A 20 -7.02 -6.18 21.53
C ALA A 20 -5.57 -6.30 22.00
N GLN A 21 -4.92 -5.17 22.26
CA GLN A 21 -3.52 -5.09 22.67
C GLN A 21 -3.34 -5.78 24.03
N ALA A 22 -3.07 -7.08 23.98
CA ALA A 22 -2.64 -7.93 25.06
C ALA A 22 -1.88 -9.08 24.39
N ASP A 23 -0.69 -9.39 24.86
CA ASP A 23 0.30 -10.28 24.22
C ASP A 23 -0.12 -11.77 24.14
N CYS A 24 -1.41 -12.07 24.29
CA CYS A 24 -1.96 -13.42 24.21
C CYS A 24 -2.99 -13.52 23.08
N SER A 25 -2.75 -14.46 22.16
CA SER A 25 -3.69 -14.75 21.08
C SER A 25 -4.87 -15.58 21.59
N ILE A 26 -5.97 -14.91 21.96
CA ILE A 26 -7.20 -15.58 22.43
C ILE A 26 -8.06 -15.99 21.22
N PHE A 27 -8.36 -17.28 21.10
CA PHE A 27 -9.31 -17.80 20.11
C PHE A 27 -10.74 -17.62 20.61
N VAL A 28 -11.52 -16.78 19.92
CA VAL A 28 -12.92 -16.49 20.27
C VAL A 28 -13.84 -16.78 19.08
N GLY A 29 -14.95 -17.48 19.31
CA GLY A 29 -15.98 -17.70 18.30
C GLY A 29 -16.67 -16.39 17.87
N ILE A 30 -17.10 -16.31 16.60
CA ILE A 30 -17.66 -15.09 15.98
C ILE A 30 -18.80 -14.46 16.80
N GLY A 31 -19.69 -15.29 17.38
CA GLY A 31 -20.79 -14.82 18.22
C GLY A 31 -20.33 -14.14 19.51
N ARG A 32 -19.31 -14.70 20.18
CA ARG A 32 -18.72 -14.12 21.40
C ARG A 32 -17.99 -12.82 21.08
N SER A 33 -17.27 -12.76 19.97
CA SER A 33 -16.61 -11.54 19.48
C SER A 33 -17.61 -10.41 19.19
N LYS A 34 -18.74 -10.72 18.52
CA LYS A 34 -19.83 -9.74 18.28
C LYS A 34 -20.42 -9.20 19.58
N ARG A 35 -20.67 -10.08 20.55
CA ARG A 35 -21.21 -9.68 21.87
C ARG A 35 -20.26 -8.78 22.64
N ILE A 36 -18.97 -9.10 22.66
CA ILE A 36 -17.94 -8.30 23.34
C ILE A 36 -17.82 -6.92 22.69
N ARG A 37 -17.72 -6.85 21.36
CA ARG A 37 -17.68 -5.56 20.64
C ARG A 37 -18.90 -4.69 20.95
N ARG A 38 -20.11 -5.28 20.99
CA ARG A 38 -21.35 -4.55 21.32
C ARG A 38 -21.32 -4.00 22.75
N LYS A 39 -20.89 -4.80 23.73
CA LYS A 39 -20.79 -4.36 25.14
C LYS A 39 -19.78 -3.23 25.32
N LEU A 40 -18.69 -3.26 24.57
CA LEU A 40 -17.62 -2.26 24.64
C LEU A 40 -17.85 -1.06 23.70
N GLY A 41 -18.97 -1.00 22.97
CA GLY A 41 -19.22 0.06 21.99
C GLY A 41 -18.26 0.09 20.79
N LEU A 42 -17.49 -0.98 20.56
CA LEU A 42 -16.45 -1.03 19.54
C LEU A 42 -17.06 -1.28 18.15
N ARG A 43 -16.68 -0.43 17.18
CA ARG A 43 -17.05 -0.59 15.76
C ARG A 43 -15.81 -0.98 14.95
N CYS A 44 -15.97 -1.94 14.05
CA CYS A 44 -14.92 -2.28 13.10
C CYS A 44 -14.80 -1.12 12.09
N GLN A 45 -13.63 -0.50 11.99
CA GLN A 45 -13.33 0.44 10.92
C GLN A 45 -13.03 -0.36 9.65
N GLN A 46 -13.82 -0.15 8.60
CA GLN A 46 -13.53 -0.70 7.29
C GLN A 46 -12.40 0.10 6.66
N LYS A 47 -11.39 -0.60 6.12
CA LYS A 47 -10.36 0.05 5.30
C LYS A 47 -11.05 0.66 4.08
N ARG A 48 -10.77 1.93 3.78
CA ARG A 48 -11.26 2.58 2.55
C ARG A 48 -10.85 1.76 1.33
N LYS A 49 -11.77 1.64 0.37
CA LYS A 49 -11.49 0.98 -0.92
C LYS A 49 -10.34 1.71 -1.61
N PHE A 50 -9.35 0.96 -2.08
CA PHE A 50 -8.28 1.51 -2.91
C PHE A 50 -8.88 1.93 -4.26
N ASN A 51 -8.73 3.20 -4.61
CA ASN A 51 -9.06 3.71 -5.94
C ASN A 51 -7.75 3.99 -6.67
N ALA A 52 -7.55 3.31 -7.80
CA ALA A 52 -6.42 3.62 -8.68
C ALA A 52 -6.65 5.02 -9.28
N THR A 53 -5.77 5.95 -8.96
CA THR A 53 -5.82 7.34 -9.43
C THR A 53 -5.23 7.51 -10.83
N THR A 54 -4.52 6.50 -11.35
CA THR A 54 -3.81 6.59 -12.63
C THR A 54 -4.39 5.61 -13.65
N HIS A 55 -4.80 6.12 -14.81
CA HIS A 55 -5.26 5.31 -15.94
C HIS A 55 -4.08 4.96 -16.86
N SER A 56 -3.32 3.93 -16.51
CA SER A 56 -2.09 3.53 -17.24
C SER A 56 -2.34 3.00 -18.66
N LYS A 57 -3.59 2.73 -19.06
CA LYS A 57 -3.96 2.24 -20.41
C LYS A 57 -4.49 3.38 -21.29
N HIS A 58 -3.68 4.41 -21.53
CA HIS A 58 -4.08 5.51 -22.42
C HIS A 58 -3.40 5.38 -23.80
N THR A 59 -4.03 5.94 -24.83
CA THR A 59 -3.48 6.00 -26.19
C THR A 59 -2.54 7.21 -26.39
N LEU A 60 -2.37 8.05 -25.36
CA LEU A 60 -1.46 9.19 -25.43
C LEU A 60 0.00 8.73 -25.56
N PRO A 61 0.88 9.52 -26.21
CA PRO A 61 2.30 9.23 -26.32
C PRO A 61 2.92 9.04 -24.93
N VAL A 62 3.55 7.90 -24.72
CA VAL A 62 4.32 7.62 -23.50
C VAL A 62 5.75 8.08 -23.75
N ALA A 63 6.27 8.96 -22.90
CA ALA A 63 7.67 9.37 -22.98
C ALA A 63 8.59 8.14 -22.78
N PRO A 64 9.68 8.02 -23.56
CA PRO A 64 10.60 6.91 -23.41
C PRO A 64 11.20 6.92 -21.99
N ASN A 65 11.22 5.75 -21.34
CA ASN A 65 11.88 5.59 -20.04
C ASN A 65 13.41 5.54 -20.26
N LEU A 66 14.05 6.71 -20.25
CA LEU A 66 15.49 6.85 -20.51
C LEU A 66 16.37 6.16 -19.46
N LEU A 67 15.89 6.06 -18.21
CA LEU A 67 16.67 5.44 -17.12
C LEU A 67 16.54 3.91 -17.12
N ALA A 68 15.40 3.36 -17.54
CA ALA A 68 15.16 1.91 -17.54
C ALA A 68 15.47 1.18 -16.19
N ARG A 69 15.36 1.90 -15.06
CA ARG A 69 15.76 1.47 -13.69
C ARG A 69 17.28 1.36 -13.46
N ASP A 70 18.09 1.88 -14.35
CA ASP A 70 19.49 2.15 -14.10
C ASP A 70 19.62 3.45 -13.30
N PHE A 71 20.08 3.34 -12.06
CA PHE A 71 20.35 4.47 -11.17
C PHE A 71 21.86 4.75 -11.04
N THR A 72 22.66 4.13 -11.91
CA THR A 72 24.11 4.36 -11.98
C THR A 72 24.37 5.65 -12.71
N VAL A 73 24.70 6.72 -11.98
CA VAL A 73 25.00 8.03 -12.56
C VAL A 73 26.45 8.41 -12.31
N PRO A 74 27.23 8.79 -13.34
CA PRO A 74 28.66 9.06 -13.17
C PRO A 74 28.96 10.35 -12.38
N ALA A 75 27.98 11.27 -12.27
CA ALA A 75 28.10 12.49 -11.50
C ALA A 75 26.74 12.97 -10.98
N PRO A 76 26.70 13.79 -9.91
CA PRO A 76 25.49 14.51 -9.49
C PRO A 76 24.91 15.37 -10.63
N ASN A 77 23.62 15.67 -10.55
CA ASN A 77 22.88 16.51 -11.53
C ASN A 77 22.75 15.93 -12.95
N GLN A 78 22.88 14.61 -13.12
CA GLN A 78 22.63 13.94 -14.40
C GLN A 78 21.26 13.24 -14.46
N ALA A 79 20.77 12.78 -13.31
CA ALA A 79 19.40 12.31 -13.17
C ALA A 79 18.80 12.88 -11.89
N TRP A 80 17.54 13.25 -11.96
CA TRP A 80 16.74 13.68 -10.81
C TRP A 80 15.51 12.77 -10.71
N VAL A 81 15.14 12.45 -9.48
CA VAL A 81 13.86 11.77 -9.19
C VAL A 81 12.94 12.82 -8.58
N SER A 82 11.68 12.82 -8.97
CA SER A 82 10.66 13.68 -8.35
C SER A 82 9.56 12.84 -7.72
N ASP A 83 9.07 13.31 -6.57
CA ASP A 83 7.85 12.81 -5.95
C ASP A 83 6.98 14.00 -5.54
N ILE A 84 5.66 13.82 -5.63
CA ILE A 84 4.67 14.78 -5.16
C ILE A 84 3.92 14.15 -4.00
N THR A 85 4.06 14.76 -2.82
CA THR A 85 3.36 14.35 -1.61
C THR A 85 2.23 15.33 -1.29
N TYR A 86 1.03 14.80 -1.09
CA TYR A 86 -0.15 15.56 -0.67
C TYR A 86 -0.28 15.50 0.85
N ILE A 87 -0.17 16.66 1.51
CA ILE A 87 -0.20 16.78 2.96
C ILE A 87 -1.55 17.38 3.37
N PRO A 88 -2.43 16.63 4.06
CA PRO A 88 -3.68 17.18 4.57
C PRO A 88 -3.42 18.07 5.80
N THR A 89 -3.96 19.28 5.80
CA THR A 89 -3.95 20.21 6.93
C THR A 89 -5.37 20.61 7.32
N ALA A 90 -5.53 21.32 8.44
CA ALA A 90 -6.83 21.85 8.88
C ALA A 90 -7.38 22.94 7.93
N GLU A 91 -6.51 23.61 7.18
CA GLU A 91 -6.85 24.71 6.27
C GLU A 91 -6.99 24.24 4.81
N GLY A 92 -6.58 23.01 4.49
CA GLY A 92 -6.69 22.47 3.14
C GLY A 92 -5.59 21.47 2.81
N TRP A 93 -5.28 21.34 1.52
CA TRP A 93 -4.22 20.46 1.03
C TRP A 93 -2.96 21.27 0.72
N LEU A 94 -1.83 20.84 1.27
CA LEU A 94 -0.52 21.31 0.86
C LEU A 94 0.11 20.31 -0.12
N PHE A 95 0.82 20.82 -1.10
CA PHE A 95 1.51 20.03 -2.12
C PHE A 95 3.02 20.22 -1.93
N LEU A 96 3.72 19.15 -1.56
CA LEU A 96 5.16 19.14 -1.44
C LEU A 96 5.78 18.44 -2.64
N VAL A 97 6.79 19.07 -3.25
CA VAL A 97 7.57 18.50 -4.34
C VAL A 97 9.02 18.31 -3.86
N GLY A 98 9.49 17.07 -3.89
CA GLY A 98 10.90 16.76 -3.67
C GLY A 98 11.60 16.52 -5.01
N LEU A 99 12.78 17.13 -5.21
CA LEU A 99 13.61 16.96 -6.42
C LEU A 99 15.05 16.53 -6.07
N PRO A 100 15.26 15.36 -5.44
CA PRO A 100 16.61 14.84 -5.20
C PRO A 100 17.34 14.47 -6.50
N SER A 101 18.64 14.76 -6.55
CA SER A 101 19.54 14.17 -7.55
C SER A 101 19.85 12.72 -7.20
N VAL A 102 19.91 11.87 -8.21
CA VAL A 102 20.44 10.51 -8.07
C VAL A 102 21.94 10.65 -7.83
N VAL A 103 22.45 9.87 -6.88
CA VAL A 103 23.88 9.79 -6.55
C VAL A 103 24.30 8.31 -6.62
N LEU A 104 25.57 8.07 -6.94
CA LEU A 104 26.15 6.72 -6.99
C LEU A 104 25.76 5.92 -5.74
N GLY A 105 25.24 4.70 -5.97
CA GLY A 105 24.97 3.74 -4.92
C GLY A 105 26.25 3.53 -4.11
N ARG A 106 26.17 3.74 -2.80
CA ARG A 106 27.17 3.20 -1.90
C ARG A 106 26.82 1.71 -1.74
N ASP A 107 27.73 0.86 -2.18
CA ASP A 107 27.68 -0.59 -2.00
C ASP A 107 27.50 -0.99 -0.53
#